data_AF-A0A0W0Z943-F1
#
_entry.id   AF-A0A0W0Z943-F1
#
_cell.length_a   1.000
_cell.length_b   1.000
_cell.length_c   1.000
_cell.angle_alpha   90.00
_cell.angle_beta   90.00
_cell.angle_gamma   90.00
#
_symmetry.space_group_name_H-M   'P 1'
#
loop_
_entity.id
_entity.type
_entity.pdbx_description
1 polymer ?
#
loop_
_entity_poly.entity_id
_entity_poly.type
_entity_poly.pdbx_seq_one_letter_code
_entity_poly.pdbx_strand_id
1 'polypeptide(L)'
;MQLKQIRVLEYEYGYEELIKKILYNSKEPILIKIKNFPDKFSLDYFIERFNGETIYSIFENNICVNHQSSELKAALTAIKKNKPYRIFSQIFPRNKSEKIEYHVPLWQKFPLRPRFFNKDYKVGYYFGGNGAHTEMHYDREHCCNLHLCLSGKKELLLFTQD
;
A
#
# COMPACT_ATOMS: atom_id res chain seq x y z
N MET A 1 8.87 7.75 25.72
CA MET A 1 8.49 7.77 24.29
C MET A 1 7.69 9.04 24.05
N GLN A 2 8.17 9.95 23.19
CA GLN A 2 7.46 11.19 22.89
C GLN A 2 6.64 10.99 21.60
N LEU A 3 5.35 11.34 21.63
CA LEU A 3 4.53 11.32 20.43
C LEU A 3 4.90 12.52 19.55
N LYS A 4 5.43 12.25 18.35
CA LYS A 4 5.70 13.26 17.33
C LYS A 4 4.45 13.47 16.47
N GLN A 5 4.14 14.73 16.16
CA GLN A 5 3.05 15.07 15.24
C GLN A 5 3.51 14.81 13.80
N ILE A 6 2.70 14.08 13.04
CA ILE A 6 2.99 13.81 11.62
C ILE A 6 2.59 15.04 10.81
N ARG A 7 3.53 15.58 10.02
CA ARG A 7 3.23 16.67 9.09
C ARG A 7 2.20 16.20 8.05
N VAL A 8 1.14 17.00 7.89
CA VAL A 8 0.08 16.74 6.91
C VAL A 8 0.19 17.73 5.75
N LEU A 9 0.07 17.24 4.52
CA LEU A 9 0.01 18.04 3.31
C LEU A 9 -1.29 17.77 2.56
N GLU A 10 -1.98 18.82 2.14
CA GLU A 10 -3.06 18.71 1.16
C GLU A 10 -2.45 18.70 -0.25
N TYR A 11 -2.88 17.78 -1.09
CA TYR A 11 -2.37 17.59 -2.45
C TYR A 11 -3.51 17.70 -3.47
N GLU A 12 -3.34 18.65 -4.37
CA GLU A 12 -4.14 18.83 -5.58
C GLU A 12 -3.31 18.45 -6.80
N TYR A 13 -3.94 17.80 -7.78
CA TYR A 13 -3.26 17.41 -9.02
C TYR A 13 -2.65 18.64 -9.72
N GLY A 14 -1.40 18.51 -10.17
CA GLY A 14 -0.59 19.59 -10.72
C GLY A 14 0.53 20.06 -9.77
N TYR A 15 0.49 19.70 -8.48
CA TYR A 15 1.53 20.07 -7.50
C TYR A 15 2.66 19.03 -7.36
N GLU A 16 2.81 18.11 -8.30
CA GLU A 16 3.72 16.97 -8.14
C GLU A 16 5.18 17.37 -7.93
N GLU A 17 5.67 18.40 -8.65
CA GLU A 17 7.05 18.87 -8.50
C GLU A 17 7.30 19.55 -7.15
N LEU A 18 6.30 20.26 -6.60
CA LEU A 18 6.39 20.85 -5.27
C LEU A 18 6.44 19.75 -4.21
N ILE A 19 5.51 18.79 -4.27
CA ILE A 19 5.46 17.66 -3.34
C ILE A 19 6.75 16.85 -3.41
N LYS A 20 7.26 16.59 -4.62
CA LYS A 20 8.55 15.91 -4.84
C LYS A 20 9.73 16.60 -4.15
N LYS A 21 9.84 17.92 -4.27
CA LYS A 21 10.88 18.70 -3.57
C LYS A 21 10.75 18.59 -2.06
N ILE A 22 9.53 18.62 -1.52
CA ILE A 22 9.29 18.45 -0.08
C ILE A 22 9.74 17.06 0.38
N LEU A 23 9.31 16.00 -0.33
CA LEU A 23 9.61 14.63 0.05
C LEU A 23 11.11 14.32 0.00
N TYR A 24 11.84 14.80 -1.02
CA TYR A 24 13.29 14.57 -1.11
C TYR A 24 14.12 15.22 0.00
N ASN A 25 13.59 16.26 0.64
CA ASN A 25 14.26 16.94 1.75
C ASN A 25 13.72 16.53 3.13
N SER A 26 12.71 15.65 3.17
CA SER A 26 12.13 15.20 4.45
C SER A 26 12.95 14.06 5.05
N LYS A 27 13.18 14.13 6.36
CA LYS A 27 13.70 13.02 7.18
C LYS A 27 12.63 12.41 8.08
N GLU A 28 11.41 12.94 8.02
CA GLU A 28 10.29 12.51 8.83
C GLU A 28 9.14 12.01 7.94
N PRO A 29 8.28 11.11 8.45
CA PRO A 29 7.07 10.69 7.77
C PRO A 29 6.15 11.88 7.49
N ILE A 30 5.54 11.90 6.31
CA ILE A 30 4.57 12.92 5.90
C ILE A 30 3.28 12.22 5.46
N LEU A 31 2.15 12.69 5.98
CA LEU A 31 0.83 12.28 5.50
C LEU A 31 0.38 13.22 4.37
N ILE A 32 0.18 12.67 3.18
CA ILE A 32 -0.36 13.42 2.04
C ILE A 32 -1.83 13.06 1.87
N LYS A 33 -2.70 14.07 1.86
CA LYS A 33 -4.14 13.94 1.58
C LYS A 33 -4.41 14.36 0.14
N ILE A 34 -4.78 13.41 -0.70
CA ILE A 34 -5.11 13.66 -2.10
C ILE A 34 -6.57 14.12 -2.18
N LYS A 35 -6.82 15.35 -2.63
CA LYS A 35 -8.19 15.82 -2.87
C LYS A 35 -8.77 15.15 -4.10
N ASN A 36 -10.07 14.84 -4.07
CA ASN A 36 -10.83 14.28 -5.20
C ASN A 36 -10.27 12.95 -5.73
N PHE A 37 -9.67 12.11 -4.87
CA PHE A 37 -9.26 10.77 -5.27
C PHE A 37 -10.50 9.89 -5.50
N PRO A 38 -10.56 9.08 -6.58
CA PRO A 38 -11.74 8.27 -6.88
C PRO A 38 -11.94 7.15 -5.85
N ASP A 39 -13.18 6.96 -5.42
CA ASP A 39 -13.60 5.93 -4.46
C ASP A 39 -13.84 4.55 -5.09
N LYS A 40 -13.72 4.43 -6.42
CA LYS A 40 -13.98 3.20 -7.17
C LYS A 40 -13.02 2.03 -6.89
N PHE A 41 -11.87 2.26 -6.28
CA PHE A 41 -10.81 1.25 -6.08
C PHE A 41 -11.01 0.42 -4.80
N SER A 42 -12.17 -0.24 -4.69
CA SER A 42 -12.54 -1.11 -3.56
C SER A 42 -12.11 -2.56 -3.77
N LEU A 43 -12.34 -3.44 -2.78
CA LEU A 43 -12.17 -4.89 -2.96
C LEU A 43 -12.97 -5.43 -4.14
N ASP A 44 -14.17 -4.90 -4.40
CA ASP A 44 -15.02 -5.33 -5.52
C ASP A 44 -14.37 -5.04 -6.87
N TYR A 45 -13.73 -3.88 -7.01
CA TYR A 45 -12.94 -3.55 -8.21
C TYR A 45 -11.86 -4.61 -8.49
N PHE A 46 -11.21 -5.14 -7.45
CA PHE A 46 -10.19 -6.17 -7.63
C PHE A 46 -10.80 -7.56 -7.89
N ILE A 47 -11.88 -7.92 -7.18
CA ILE A 47 -12.60 -9.19 -7.33
C ILE A 47 -13.18 -9.39 -8.73
N GLU A 48 -13.72 -8.33 -9.33
CA GLU A 48 -14.37 -8.39 -10.65
C GLU A 48 -13.36 -8.44 -11.80
N ARG A 49 -12.14 -7.94 -11.59
CA ARG A 49 -11.24 -7.53 -12.67
C ARG A 49 -9.97 -8.36 -12.77
N PHE A 50 -9.62 -9.07 -11.70
CA PHE A 50 -8.40 -9.85 -11.61
C PHE A 50 -8.70 -11.31 -11.26
N ASN A 51 -8.04 -12.19 -12.00
CA ASN A 51 -8.03 -13.64 -11.77
C ASN A 51 -6.58 -14.08 -11.54
N GLY A 52 -6.40 -15.30 -11.04
CA GLY A 52 -5.09 -15.90 -10.78
C GLY A 52 -4.97 -16.38 -9.34
N GLU A 53 -3.79 -16.88 -9.00
CA GLU A 53 -3.47 -17.37 -7.66
C GLU A 53 -2.84 -16.28 -6.80
N THR A 54 -2.99 -16.42 -5.49
CA THR A 54 -2.35 -15.56 -4.50
C THR A 54 -1.96 -16.38 -3.28
N ILE A 55 -0.93 -15.90 -2.57
CA ILE A 55 -0.56 -16.42 -1.26
C ILE A 55 -1.02 -15.41 -0.22
N TYR A 56 -1.67 -15.89 0.83
CA TYR A 56 -2.15 -15.06 1.93
C TYR A 56 -1.80 -15.67 3.27
N SER A 57 -1.63 -14.80 4.26
CA SER A 57 -1.42 -15.16 5.66
C SER A 57 -2.77 -15.20 6.39
N ILE A 58 -2.94 -16.14 7.31
CA ILE A 58 -4.11 -16.26 8.19
C ILE A 58 -3.71 -15.83 9.60
N PHE A 59 -4.55 -15.01 10.23
CA PHE A 59 -4.32 -14.54 11.59
C PHE A 59 -5.39 -15.04 12.54
N GLU A 60 -4.97 -15.50 13.72
CA GLU A 60 -5.85 -15.84 14.84
C GLU A 60 -5.33 -15.13 16.09
N ASN A 61 -6.22 -14.43 16.81
CA ASN A 61 -5.85 -13.65 18.00
C ASN A 61 -4.64 -12.71 17.78
N ASN A 62 -4.58 -12.06 16.60
CA ASN A 62 -3.45 -11.21 16.18
C ASN A 62 -2.10 -11.94 16.10
N ILE A 63 -2.09 -13.23 15.78
CA ILE A 63 -0.88 -14.02 15.51
C ILE A 63 -1.00 -14.63 14.12
N CYS A 64 0.05 -14.53 13.30
CA CYS A 64 0.10 -15.21 12.02
C CYS A 64 0.27 -16.72 12.26
N VAL A 65 -0.77 -17.51 11.97
CA VAL A 65 -0.78 -18.95 12.25
C VAL A 65 -0.52 -19.82 11.03
N ASN A 66 -0.74 -19.28 9.82
CA ASN A 66 -0.57 -20.07 8.60
C ASN A 66 -0.39 -19.20 7.35
N HIS A 67 0.15 -19.81 6.29
CA HIS A 67 0.15 -19.30 4.93
C HIS A 67 -0.61 -20.27 4.02
N GLN A 68 -1.49 -19.74 3.18
CA GLN A 68 -2.24 -20.54 2.20
C GLN A 68 -2.11 -19.94 0.80
N SER A 69 -2.26 -20.80 -0.20
CA SER A 69 -2.43 -20.41 -1.59
C SER A 69 -3.87 -20.68 -2.01
N SER A 70 -4.48 -19.76 -2.74
CA SER A 70 -5.78 -19.97 -3.38
C SER A 70 -5.95 -19.04 -4.58
N GLU A 71 -7.09 -19.18 -5.27
CA GLU A 71 -7.52 -18.13 -6.18
C GLU A 71 -7.62 -16.77 -5.45
N LEU A 72 -7.10 -15.73 -6.10
CA LEU A 72 -7.13 -14.35 -5.61
C LEU A 72 -8.56 -13.92 -5.27
N LYS A 73 -9.53 -14.26 -6.13
CA LYS A 73 -10.94 -13.94 -5.93
C LYS A 73 -11.48 -14.53 -4.63
N ALA A 74 -11.13 -15.78 -4.32
CA ALA A 74 -11.56 -16.44 -3.09
C ALA A 74 -10.96 -15.76 -1.85
N ALA A 75 -9.66 -15.45 -1.88
CA ALA A 75 -8.97 -14.76 -0.78
C ALA A 75 -9.54 -13.35 -0.56
N LEU A 76 -9.74 -12.56 -1.62
CA LEU A 76 -10.34 -11.22 -1.53
C LEU A 76 -11.79 -11.27 -1.03
N THR A 77 -12.57 -12.27 -1.46
CA THR A 77 -13.95 -12.45 -0.96
C THR A 77 -13.96 -12.78 0.53
N ALA A 78 -13.01 -13.59 1.01
CA ALA A 78 -12.85 -13.87 2.43
C ALA A 78 -12.47 -12.62 3.23
N ILE A 79 -11.52 -11.81 2.71
CA ILE A 79 -11.15 -10.52 3.28
C ILE A 79 -12.36 -9.57 3.35
N LYS A 80 -13.17 -9.49 2.28
CA LYS A 80 -14.40 -8.70 2.24
C LYS A 80 -15.40 -9.12 3.32
N LYS A 81 -15.44 -10.40 3.67
CA LYS A 81 -16.23 -10.96 4.78
C LYS A 81 -15.54 -10.80 6.14
N ASN A 82 -14.56 -9.90 6.27
CA ASN A 82 -13.79 -9.62 7.47
C ASN A 82 -13.03 -10.83 8.03
N LYS A 83 -12.69 -11.84 7.20
CA LYS A 83 -11.71 -12.82 7.65
C LYS A 83 -10.35 -12.13 7.84
N PRO A 84 -9.62 -12.41 8.92
CA PRO A 84 -8.35 -11.79 9.27
C PRO A 84 -7.22 -12.36 8.39
N TYR A 85 -7.37 -12.20 7.09
CA TYR A 85 -6.44 -12.68 6.08
C TYR A 85 -5.65 -11.50 5.53
N ARG A 86 -4.41 -11.75 5.11
CA ARG A 86 -3.53 -10.75 4.52
C ARG A 86 -2.88 -11.26 3.25
N ILE A 87 -3.11 -10.57 2.15
CA ILE A 87 -2.30 -10.74 0.93
C ILE A 87 -1.21 -9.66 0.98
N PHE A 88 0.05 -10.08 0.99
CA PHE A 88 1.19 -9.18 1.08
C PHE A 88 1.89 -9.07 -0.28
N SER A 89 1.92 -7.87 -0.84
CA SER A 89 2.63 -7.57 -2.10
C SER A 89 2.14 -8.38 -3.32
N GLN A 90 0.83 -8.44 -3.52
CA GLN A 90 0.27 -8.92 -4.79
C GLN A 90 0.74 -8.01 -5.92
N ILE A 91 1.31 -8.58 -6.98
CA ILE A 91 1.69 -7.82 -8.15
C ILE A 91 0.69 -8.08 -9.28
N PHE A 92 0.27 -7.00 -9.94
CA PHE A 92 -0.56 -7.07 -11.14
C PHE A 92 0.24 -6.64 -12.38
N PRO A 93 -0.11 -7.16 -13.57
CA PRO A 93 0.47 -6.70 -14.82
C PRO A 93 0.35 -5.18 -14.98
N ARG A 94 1.38 -4.56 -15.58
CA ARG A 94 1.50 -3.10 -15.69
C ARG A 94 0.27 -2.44 -16.32
N ASN A 95 -0.25 -2.98 -17.42
CA ASN A 95 -1.45 -2.48 -18.10
C ASN A 95 -2.72 -2.46 -17.22
N LYS A 96 -2.76 -3.29 -16.18
CA LYS A 96 -3.86 -3.28 -15.21
C LYS A 96 -3.63 -2.26 -14.10
N SER A 97 -2.38 -2.10 -13.66
CA SER A 97 -1.98 -1.09 -12.67
C SER A 97 -2.04 0.34 -13.20
N GLU A 98 -1.80 0.55 -14.50
CA GLU A 98 -1.83 1.87 -15.17
C GLU A 98 -3.13 2.65 -14.90
N LYS A 99 -4.28 1.98 -14.78
CA LYS A 99 -5.55 2.65 -14.46
C LYS A 99 -5.57 3.27 -13.08
N ILE A 100 -4.91 2.67 -12.10
CA ILE A 100 -4.80 3.20 -10.74
C ILE A 100 -3.70 4.26 -10.73
N GLU A 101 -2.54 3.96 -11.33
CA GLU A 101 -1.40 4.88 -11.43
C GLU A 101 -1.75 6.20 -12.14
N TYR A 102 -2.70 6.19 -13.08
CA TYR A 102 -3.22 7.41 -13.71
C TYR A 102 -3.79 8.40 -12.69
N HIS A 103 -4.44 7.89 -11.64
CA HIS A 103 -4.98 8.72 -10.55
C HIS A 103 -3.95 9.00 -9.45
N VAL A 104 -2.70 8.56 -9.60
CA VAL A 104 -1.61 8.84 -8.66
C VAL A 104 -0.41 9.44 -9.41
N PRO A 105 -0.53 10.69 -9.94
CA PRO A 105 0.53 11.30 -10.73
C PRO A 105 1.89 11.34 -10.03
N LEU A 106 1.90 11.49 -8.69
CA LEU A 106 3.12 11.41 -7.89
C LEU A 106 3.93 10.13 -8.19
N TRP A 107 3.30 8.95 -8.25
CA TRP A 107 3.99 7.68 -8.55
C TRP A 107 4.63 7.65 -9.95
N GLN A 108 4.22 8.53 -10.86
CA GLN A 108 4.83 8.65 -12.18
C GLN A 108 6.03 9.60 -12.17
N LYS A 109 6.12 10.49 -11.18
CA LYS A 109 7.15 11.55 -11.07
C LYS A 109 8.36 11.17 -10.22
N PHE A 110 8.27 10.09 -9.43
CA PHE A 110 9.39 9.50 -8.71
C PHE A 110 10.05 8.39 -9.53
N PRO A 111 11.28 8.61 -10.03
CA PRO A 111 11.99 7.61 -10.84
C PRO A 111 12.72 6.55 -10.00
N LEU A 112 12.70 6.65 -8.67
CA LEU A 112 13.54 5.83 -7.81
C LEU A 112 12.93 4.44 -7.59
N ARG A 113 13.51 3.47 -8.28
CA ARG A 113 13.31 2.04 -8.01
C ARG A 113 14.49 1.56 -7.17
N PRO A 114 14.27 0.87 -6.03
CA PRO A 114 15.37 0.23 -5.33
C PRO A 114 16.10 -0.75 -6.27
N ARG A 115 17.42 -0.87 -6.10
CA ARG A 115 18.33 -1.52 -7.07
C ARG A 115 17.95 -2.96 -7.41
N PHE A 116 17.24 -3.64 -6.50
CA PHE A 116 16.88 -5.05 -6.58
C PHE A 116 15.40 -5.31 -6.92
N PHE A 117 14.61 -4.28 -7.21
CA PHE A 117 13.22 -4.49 -7.64
C PHE A 117 13.16 -4.84 -9.13
N ASN A 118 12.42 -5.90 -9.45
CA ASN A 118 12.13 -6.28 -10.84
C ASN A 118 11.52 -5.07 -11.57
N LYS A 119 12.04 -4.76 -12.76
CA LYS A 119 11.61 -3.61 -13.58
C LYS A 119 10.14 -3.67 -13.98
N ASP A 120 9.55 -4.86 -13.96
CA ASP A 120 8.15 -5.12 -14.26
C ASP A 120 7.22 -4.85 -13.06
N TYR A 121 7.79 -4.75 -11.85
CA TYR A 121 7.05 -4.56 -10.60
C TYR A 121 7.24 -3.13 -10.10
N LYS A 122 6.28 -2.26 -10.45
CA LYS A 122 6.28 -0.85 -10.01
C LYS A 122 5.49 -0.62 -8.72
N VAL A 123 4.42 -1.38 -8.51
CA VAL A 123 3.49 -1.21 -7.39
C VAL A 123 3.16 -2.57 -6.80
N GLY A 124 3.28 -2.69 -5.47
CA GLY A 124 2.76 -3.82 -4.71
C GLY A 124 1.39 -3.50 -4.12
N TYR A 125 0.45 -4.42 -4.26
CA TYR A 125 -0.89 -4.31 -3.70
C TYR A 125 -0.99 -5.12 -2.41
N TYR A 126 -1.58 -4.52 -1.40
CA TYR A 126 -1.71 -5.10 -0.07
C TYR A 126 -3.18 -5.15 0.30
N PHE A 127 -3.64 -6.32 0.72
CA PHE A 127 -5.04 -6.54 1.11
C PHE A 127 -5.06 -7.13 2.51
N GLY A 128 -5.95 -6.65 3.36
CA GLY A 128 -6.06 -7.11 4.74
C GLY A 128 -7.50 -6.99 5.25
N GLY A 129 -7.96 -8.04 5.92
CA GLY A 129 -9.17 -7.96 6.75
C GLY A 129 -8.85 -7.41 8.14
N ASN A 130 -9.89 -7.12 8.92
CA ASN A 130 -9.71 -6.70 10.31
C ASN A 130 -8.94 -7.76 11.12
N GLY A 131 -7.97 -7.35 11.94
CA GLY A 131 -7.10 -8.25 12.70
C GLY A 131 -5.85 -8.76 11.96
N ALA A 132 -5.75 -8.53 10.64
CA ALA A 132 -4.50 -8.74 9.93
C ALA A 132 -3.53 -7.57 10.19
N HIS A 133 -2.26 -7.88 10.42
CA HIS A 133 -1.22 -6.86 10.67
C HIS A 133 0.11 -7.26 10.03
N THR A 134 1.08 -6.35 10.12
CA THR A 134 2.48 -6.62 9.77
C THR A 134 3.32 -6.30 11.00
N GLU A 135 4.21 -7.21 11.36
CA GLU A 135 5.12 -7.01 12.48
C GLU A 135 6.04 -5.80 12.26
N MET A 136 6.60 -5.30 13.35
CA MET A 136 7.54 -4.18 13.30
C MET A 136 8.77 -4.55 12.47
N HIS A 137 9.09 -3.71 11.49
CA HIS A 137 10.24 -3.88 10.62
C HIS A 137 10.68 -2.53 10.04
N TYR A 138 11.88 -2.51 9.46
CA TYR A 138 12.28 -1.52 8.47
C TYR A 138 12.27 -2.18 7.09
N ASP A 139 11.94 -1.40 6.07
CA ASP A 139 11.99 -1.90 4.70
C ASP A 139 13.42 -2.24 4.29
N ARG A 140 13.55 -3.28 3.46
CA ARG A 140 14.85 -3.71 2.93
C ARG A 140 15.54 -2.52 2.27
N GLU A 141 16.83 -2.35 2.55
CA GLU A 141 17.66 -1.23 2.08
C GLU A 141 17.33 0.15 2.68
N HIS A 142 16.48 0.22 3.72
CA HIS A 142 16.06 1.48 4.33
C HIS A 142 15.47 2.46 3.32
N CYS A 143 14.74 1.93 2.32
CA CYS A 143 14.11 2.76 1.30
C CYS A 143 12.95 3.57 1.86
N CYS A 144 12.70 4.74 1.27
CA CYS A 144 11.47 5.49 1.52
C CYS A 144 10.33 4.91 0.68
N ASN A 145 9.13 4.82 1.27
CA ASN A 145 7.96 4.27 0.61
C ASN A 145 6.84 5.30 0.46
N LEU A 146 6.18 5.27 -0.71
CA LEU A 146 4.95 6.01 -0.97
C LEU A 146 3.77 5.05 -0.84
N HIS A 147 3.18 5.00 0.36
CA HIS A 147 2.02 4.16 0.64
C HIS A 147 0.72 4.91 0.35
N LEU A 148 -0.15 4.32 -0.47
CA LEU A 148 -1.50 4.85 -0.74
C LEU A 148 -2.55 3.89 -0.20
N CYS A 149 -3.40 4.38 0.71
CA CYS A 149 -4.59 3.66 1.14
C CYS A 149 -5.71 3.89 0.11
N LEU A 150 -5.96 2.90 -0.76
CA LEU A 150 -7.00 2.97 -1.79
C LEU A 150 -8.42 2.86 -1.21
N SER A 151 -8.59 2.03 -0.18
CA SER A 151 -9.87 1.75 0.45
C SER A 151 -9.66 1.30 1.90
N GLY A 152 -10.63 1.61 2.76
CA GLY A 152 -10.58 1.29 4.18
C GLY A 152 -9.71 2.24 4.99
N LYS A 153 -9.16 1.73 6.10
CA LYS A 153 -8.27 2.46 7.00
C LYS A 153 -7.08 1.56 7.35
N LYS A 154 -5.91 2.16 7.44
CA LYS A 154 -4.68 1.50 7.91
C LYS A 154 -4.08 2.31 9.04
N GLU A 155 -3.82 1.65 10.16
CA GLU A 155 -3.06 2.23 11.26
C GLU A 155 -1.56 1.92 11.07
N LEU A 156 -0.71 2.89 11.39
CA LEU A 156 0.73 2.80 11.27
C LEU A 156 1.36 3.29 12.58
N LEU A 157 2.26 2.47 13.14
CA LEU A 157 3.11 2.84 14.25
C LEU A 157 4.54 2.98 13.71
N LEU A 158 5.08 4.20 13.78
CA LEU A 158 6.39 4.55 13.24
C LEU A 158 7.30 4.95 14.39
N PHE A 159 8.52 4.40 14.39
CA PHE A 159 9.53 4.67 15.39
C PHE A 159 10.71 5.34 14.71
N THR A 160 11.19 6.42 15.29
CA THR A 160 12.46 7.08 14.92
C THR A 160 13.48 6.82 16.03
N GLN A 161 14.76 6.97 15.72
CA GLN A 161 15.84 6.79 16.69
C GLN A 161 16.00 7.99 17.65
N ASP A 162 15.39 9.12 17.32
CA ASP A 162 15.46 10.37 18.09
C ASP A 162 14.57 10.38 19.36
#